data_AF-A0A957LSK1-F1
#
_entry.id   AF-A0A957LSK1-F1
#
_cell.length_a   1.000
_cell.length_b   1.000
_cell.length_c   1.000
_cell.angle_alpha   90.00
_cell.angle_beta   90.00
_cell.angle_gamma   90.00
#
_symmetry.space_group_name_H-M   'P 1'
#
loop_
_entity.id
_entity.type
_entity.pdbx_description
1 polymer ?
#
loop_
_entity_poly.entity_id
_entity_poly.type
_entity_poly.pdbx_seq_one_letter_code
_entity_poly.pdbx_strand_id
1 'polypeptide(L)'
;MKISTRSIVVAGVMIAISAVLALTGLGYFPVPNVTSEATIMQVPAIIGGVLEGWGVGLIVGLVFGINALTRFAGLPIFAGQPAWMPFVVLFLPRLFIGVVAALTYQAMKRGNQIVALSVAAVAGTLTNTV
;
A
#
# COMPACT_ATOMS: atom_id res chain seq x y z
N MET A 1 15.09 13.28 -3.25
CA MET A 1 14.77 12.20 -4.22
C MET A 1 15.27 12.66 -5.58
N LYS A 2 16.16 11.92 -6.25
CA LYS A 2 16.50 12.19 -7.65
C LYS A 2 15.58 11.32 -8.48
N ILE A 3 14.57 11.91 -9.11
CA ILE A 3 13.67 11.19 -10.01
C ILE A 3 14.50 10.82 -11.24
N SER A 4 14.72 9.52 -11.42
CA SER A 4 15.40 8.97 -12.59
C SER A 4 14.37 8.35 -13.54
N THR A 5 14.74 8.16 -14.80
CA THR A 5 13.91 7.42 -15.76
C THR A 5 13.54 6.03 -15.24
N ARG A 6 14.47 5.36 -14.55
CA ARG A 6 14.22 4.07 -13.90
C ARG A 6 13.12 4.17 -12.85
N SER A 7 13.14 5.21 -12.01
CA SER A 7 12.14 5.41 -10.95
C SER A 7 10.74 5.63 -11.52
N ILE A 8 10.64 6.36 -12.64
CA ILE A 8 9.37 6.54 -13.36
C ILE A 8 8.87 5.22 -13.93
N VAL A 9 9.74 4.44 -14.56
CA VAL A 9 9.37 3.13 -15.13
C VAL A 9 8.93 2.16 -14.04
N VAL A 10 9.68 2.04 -12.95
CA VAL A 10 9.32 1.16 -11.83
C VAL A 10 8.00 1.59 -11.20
N ALA A 11 7.78 2.89 -10.99
CA ALA A 11 6.49 3.39 -10.52
C ALA A 11 5.35 3.00 -11.48
N GLY A 12 5.52 3.21 -12.79
CA GLY A 12 4.54 2.84 -13.81
C GLY A 12 4.20 1.35 -13.79
N VAL A 13 5.21 0.48 -13.68
CA VAL A 13 5.01 -0.97 -13.60
C VAL A 13 4.28 -1.37 -12.32
N MET A 14 4.66 -0.82 -11.16
CA MET A 14 3.98 -1.12 -9.89
C MET A 14 2.53 -0.62 -9.86
N ILE A 15 2.26 0.53 -10.48
CA ILE A 15 0.90 1.06 -10.67
C ILE A 15 0.10 0.12 -11.58
N ALA A 16 0.67 -0.32 -12.71
CA ALA A 16 0.00 -1.23 -13.62
C ALA A 16 -0.36 -2.56 -12.94
N ILE A 17 0.57 -3.15 -12.17
CA ILE A 17 0.31 -4.36 -11.38
C ILE A 17 -0.80 -4.10 -10.36
N SER A 18 -0.76 -2.99 -9.64
CA SER A 18 -1.79 -2.61 -8.66
C SER A 18 -3.16 -2.46 -9.32
N ALA A 19 -3.23 -1.84 -10.50
CA ALA A 19 -4.45 -1.68 -11.28
C ALA A 19 -5.00 -3.03 -11.75
N VAL A 20 -4.16 -3.94 -12.22
CA VAL A 20 -4.58 -5.30 -12.60
C VAL A 20 -5.15 -6.03 -11.39
N LEU A 21 -4.46 -6.01 -10.24
CA LEU A 21 -4.95 -6.65 -9.00
C LEU A 21 -6.30 -6.06 -8.55
N ALA A 22 -6.45 -4.75 -8.66
CA ALA A 22 -7.68 -4.04 -8.31
C ALA A 22 -8.86 -4.42 -9.23
N LEU A 23 -8.66 -4.30 -10.54
CA LEU A 23 -9.71 -4.48 -11.55
C LEU A 23 -10.14 -5.93 -11.72
N THR A 24 -9.20 -6.87 -11.58
CA THR A 24 -9.50 -8.32 -11.69
C THR A 24 -10.06 -8.90 -10.39
N GLY A 25 -9.99 -8.16 -9.28
CA GLY A 25 -10.35 -8.67 -7.95
C GLY A 25 -9.33 -9.63 -7.35
N LEU A 26 -8.25 -10.01 -8.06
CA LEU A 26 -7.18 -10.86 -7.55
C LEU A 26 -6.44 -10.24 -6.35
N GLY A 27 -6.55 -8.92 -6.18
CA GLY A 27 -6.01 -8.19 -5.05
C GLY A 27 -6.72 -8.47 -3.72
N TYR A 28 -7.85 -9.17 -3.72
CA TYR A 28 -8.74 -9.35 -2.57
C TYR A 28 -9.21 -10.80 -2.43
N PHE A 29 -9.10 -11.34 -1.22
CA PHE A 29 -9.49 -12.70 -0.87
C PHE A 29 -10.59 -12.65 0.19
N PRO A 30 -11.72 -13.37 0.02
CA PRO A 30 -12.79 -13.38 1.01
C PRO A 30 -12.32 -14.07 2.28
N VAL A 31 -12.38 -13.36 3.41
CA VAL A 31 -12.05 -13.88 4.74
C VAL A 31 -13.02 -13.30 5.78
N PRO A 32 -13.29 -14.02 6.87
CA PRO A 32 -14.18 -13.52 7.93
C PRO A 32 -13.45 -12.48 8.79
N ASN A 33 -13.26 -11.26 8.27
CA ASN A 33 -12.71 -10.10 8.99
C ASN A 33 -13.63 -8.87 8.87
N VAL A 34 -13.26 -7.75 9.50
CA VAL A 34 -14.06 -6.51 9.56
C VAL A 34 -14.41 -5.96 8.16
N THR A 35 -13.52 -6.13 7.18
CA THR A 35 -13.72 -5.70 5.79
C THR A 35 -14.24 -6.82 4.89
N SER A 36 -14.47 -8.02 5.43
CA SER A 36 -14.78 -9.28 4.72
C SER A 36 -13.76 -9.70 3.64
N GLU A 37 -12.60 -9.04 3.59
CA GLU A 37 -11.59 -9.19 2.55
C GLU A 37 -10.17 -9.01 3.12
N ALA A 38 -9.25 -9.92 2.76
CA ALA A 38 -7.81 -9.82 2.95
C ALA A 38 -7.19 -9.36 1.63
N THR A 39 -6.19 -8.49 1.68
CA THR A 39 -5.65 -7.86 0.47
C THR A 39 -4.16 -8.07 0.28
N ILE A 40 -3.76 -8.30 -0.97
CA ILE A 40 -2.36 -8.32 -1.40
C ILE A 40 -1.95 -7.03 -2.13
N MET A 41 -2.86 -6.05 -2.25
CA MET A 41 -2.61 -4.81 -2.98
C MET A 41 -1.55 -3.91 -2.34
N GLN A 42 -1.20 -4.16 -1.08
CA GLN A 42 -0.07 -3.51 -0.43
C GLN A 42 1.30 -3.95 -0.97
N VAL A 43 1.40 -5.12 -1.62
CA VAL A 43 2.68 -5.69 -2.07
C VAL A 43 3.36 -4.81 -3.12
N PRO A 44 2.70 -4.34 -4.19
CA PRO A 44 3.34 -3.43 -5.15
C PRO A 44 3.82 -2.12 -4.51
N ALA A 45 3.10 -1.58 -3.52
CA ALA A 45 3.50 -0.36 -2.82
C ALA A 45 4.75 -0.58 -1.96
N ILE A 46 4.83 -1.71 -1.25
CA ILE A 46 6.00 -2.12 -0.48
C ILE A 46 7.20 -2.30 -1.41
N ILE A 47 7.04 -3.05 -2.51
CA ILE A 47 8.12 -3.29 -3.47
C ILE A 47 8.60 -1.97 -4.10
N GLY A 48 7.68 -1.14 -4.58
CA GLY A 48 8.01 0.18 -5.14
C GLY A 48 8.74 1.08 -4.15
N GLY A 49 8.30 1.08 -2.88
CA GLY A 49 8.94 1.81 -1.79
C GLY A 49 10.35 1.31 -1.47
N VAL A 50 10.55 0.00 -1.39
CA VAL A 50 11.85 -0.61 -1.08
C VAL A 50 12.85 -0.39 -2.23
N LEU A 51 12.41 -0.52 -3.48
CA LEU A 51 13.30 -0.44 -4.65
C LEU A 51 13.71 0.99 -5.02
N GLU A 52 12.77 1.94 -4.98
CA GLU A 52 12.98 3.30 -5.49
C GLU A 52 12.84 4.38 -4.41
N GLY A 53 12.40 4.00 -3.21
CA GLY A 53 12.27 4.89 -2.06
C GLY A 53 10.84 5.38 -1.81
N TRP A 54 10.72 6.22 -0.79
CA TRP A 54 9.43 6.64 -0.21
C TRP A 54 8.49 7.30 -1.23
N GLY A 55 8.99 8.05 -2.21
CA GLY A 55 8.12 8.74 -3.17
C GLY A 55 7.46 7.80 -4.16
N VAL A 56 8.14 6.75 -4.63
CA VAL A 56 7.51 5.72 -5.46
C VAL A 56 6.52 4.91 -4.63
N GLY A 57 6.89 4.56 -3.40
CA GLY A 57 5.98 3.90 -2.45
C GLY A 57 4.69 4.70 -2.21
N LEU A 58 4.80 6.03 -2.07
CA LEU A 58 3.66 6.94 -1.90
C LEU A 58 2.76 6.97 -3.14
N ILE A 59 3.34 7.07 -4.33
CA ILE A 59 2.57 7.11 -5.59
C ILE A 59 1.82 5.79 -5.81
N VAL A 60 2.45 4.65 -5.56
CA VAL A 60 1.78 3.35 -5.68
C VAL A 60 0.73 3.17 -4.58
N GLY A 61 1.03 3.60 -3.36
CA GLY A 61 0.08 3.63 -2.23
C GLY A 61 -1.14 4.51 -2.49
N LEU A 62 -1.01 5.59 -3.24
CA LEU A 62 -2.12 6.44 -3.68
C LEU A 62 -3.12 5.65 -4.53
N VAL A 63 -2.65 4.87 -5.50
CA VAL A 63 -3.50 4.03 -6.35
C VAL A 63 -4.26 3.01 -5.51
N PHE A 64 -3.58 2.39 -4.54
CA PHE A 64 -4.23 1.50 -3.59
C PHE A 64 -5.28 2.22 -2.73
N GLY A 65 -4.95 3.38 -2.16
CA GLY A 65 -5.87 4.17 -1.35
C GLY A 65 -7.13 4.59 -2.10
N ILE A 66 -7.00 5.03 -3.35
CA ILE A 66 -8.15 5.35 -4.22
C ILE A 66 -9.02 4.11 -4.42
N ASN A 67 -8.42 2.97 -4.74
CA ASN A 67 -9.18 1.73 -4.91
C ASN A 67 -9.85 1.25 -3.61
N ALA A 68 -9.21 1.47 -2.46
CA ALA A 68 -9.79 1.11 -1.16
C ALA A 68 -11.05 1.94 -0.89
N LEU A 69 -11.06 3.22 -1.23
CA LEU A 69 -12.26 4.06 -1.13
C LEU A 69 -13.38 3.57 -2.04
N THR A 70 -13.09 3.30 -3.31
CA THR A 70 -14.12 2.86 -4.25
C THR A 70 -14.73 1.51 -3.87
N ARG A 71 -13.94 0.62 -3.25
CA ARG A 71 -14.40 -0.72 -2.87
C ARG A 71 -15.09 -0.77 -1.51
N PHE A 72 -14.60 -0.04 -0.52
CA PHE A 72 -15.02 -0.20 0.89
C PHE A 72 -15.81 0.97 1.47
N ALA A 73 -15.90 2.13 0.80
CA ALA A 73 -16.62 3.27 1.36
C ALA A 73 -18.13 3.01 1.56
N GLY A 74 -18.70 2.04 0.82
CA GLY A 74 -20.10 1.63 0.95
C GLY A 74 -20.37 0.59 2.04
N LEU A 75 -19.37 0.17 2.82
CA LEU A 75 -19.57 -0.83 3.88
C LEU A 75 -20.52 -0.30 4.98
N PRO A 76 -21.37 -1.16 5.57
CA PRO A 76 -22.32 -0.76 6.61
C PRO A 76 -21.69 -0.06 7.82
N ILE A 77 -20.42 -0.35 8.13
CA ILE A 77 -19.66 0.29 9.21
C ILE A 77 -19.54 1.81 9.04
N PHE A 78 -19.64 2.31 7.81
CA PHE A 78 -19.58 3.74 7.50
C PHE A 78 -20.96 4.39 7.35
N ALA A 79 -22.06 3.63 7.44
CA ALA A 79 -23.40 4.19 7.35
C ALA A 79 -23.67 5.13 8.53
N GLY A 80 -24.08 6.36 8.24
CA GLY A 80 -24.33 7.39 9.26
C GLY A 80 -23.06 8.03 9.85
N GLN A 81 -21.87 7.64 9.40
CA GLN A 81 -20.61 8.27 9.79
C GLN A 81 -20.34 9.54 8.95
N PRO A 82 -19.53 10.48 9.46
CA PRO A 82 -19.10 11.65 8.68
C PRO A 82 -18.37 11.24 7.39
N ALA A 83 -18.55 12.01 6.30
CA ALA A 83 -17.96 11.71 5.00
C ALA A 83 -16.42 11.64 5.00
N TRP A 84 -15.75 12.25 5.98
CA TRP A 84 -14.29 12.19 6.14
C TRP A 84 -13.80 10.90 6.81
N MET A 85 -14.67 10.15 7.48
CA MET A 85 -14.29 8.95 8.22
C MET A 85 -13.80 7.82 7.29
N PRO A 86 -14.48 7.47 6.17
CA PRO A 86 -13.94 6.50 5.21
C PRO A 86 -12.62 6.95 4.60
N PHE A 87 -12.45 8.26 4.38
CA PHE A 87 -11.19 8.81 3.88
C PHE A 87 -10.03 8.55 4.85
N VAL A 88 -10.21 8.89 6.12
CA VAL A 88 -9.17 8.67 7.14
C VAL A 88 -8.90 7.18 7.34
N VAL A 89 -9.95 6.34 7.39
CA VAL A 89 -9.80 4.92 7.71
C VAL A 89 -9.32 4.08 6.53
N LEU A 90 -9.70 4.41 5.29
CA LEU A 90 -9.41 3.59 4.10
C LEU A 90 -8.27 4.14 3.24
N PHE A 91 -8.08 5.45 3.17
CA PHE A 91 -7.12 6.06 2.24
C PHE A 91 -5.78 6.35 2.91
N LEU A 92 -5.80 7.00 4.08
CA LEU A 92 -4.59 7.45 4.78
C LEU A 92 -3.59 6.31 5.07
N PRO A 93 -4.01 5.19 5.69
CA PRO A 93 -3.09 4.08 5.99
C PRO A 93 -2.42 3.53 4.72
N ARG A 94 -3.20 3.42 3.63
CA ARG A 94 -2.77 2.82 2.33
C ARG A 94 -1.75 3.69 1.62
N LEU A 95 -1.88 5.00 1.76
CA LEU A 95 -0.93 5.98 1.22
C LEU A 95 0.46 5.81 1.85
N PHE A 96 0.52 5.50 3.15
CA PHE A 96 1.78 5.44 3.90
C PHE A 96 2.48 4.08 3.90
N ILE A 97 1.84 2.99 3.46
CA ILE A 97 2.44 1.64 3.41
C ILE A 97 3.82 1.66 2.74
N GLY A 98 3.89 2.17 1.50
CA GLY A 98 5.14 2.20 0.73
C GLY A 98 6.19 3.16 1.33
N VAL A 99 5.74 4.21 2.02
CA VAL A 99 6.62 5.15 2.71
C VAL A 99 7.27 4.47 3.92
N VAL A 100 6.47 3.83 4.77
CA VAL A 100 6.97 3.13 5.95
C VAL A 100 7.91 2.02 5.54
N ALA A 101 7.53 1.18 4.57
CA ALA A 101 8.39 0.12 4.05
C ALA A 101 9.74 0.64 3.52
N ALA A 102 9.72 1.77 2.79
CA ALA A 102 10.94 2.40 2.28
C ALA A 102 11.85 2.91 3.40
N LEU A 103 11.27 3.54 4.42
CA LEU A 103 12.03 4.11 5.54
C LEU A 103 12.63 3.01 6.41
N THR A 104 11.86 1.97 6.75
CA THR A 104 12.33 0.83 7.52
C THR A 104 13.43 0.06 6.79
N TYR A 105 13.27 -0.14 5.48
CA TYR A 105 14.32 -0.77 4.67
C TYR A 105 15.59 0.08 4.66
N GLN A 106 15.47 1.39 4.43
CA GLN A 106 16.63 2.28 4.42
C GLN A 106 17.36 2.36 5.75
N ALA A 107 16.65 2.26 6.87
CA ALA A 107 17.25 2.21 8.20
C ALA A 107 18.05 0.92 8.43
N MET A 108 17.59 -0.22 7.90
CA MET A 108 18.15 -1.54 8.20
C MET A 108 19.02 -2.12 7.08
N LYS A 109 19.05 -1.53 5.87
CA LYS A 109 19.76 -2.06 4.70
C LYS A 109 21.28 -2.25 4.87
N ARG A 110 21.88 -1.61 5.87
CA ARG A 110 23.32 -1.73 6.19
C ARG A 110 23.64 -3.03 6.95
N GLY A 111 22.64 -3.67 7.54
CA GLY A 111 22.77 -4.98 8.18
C GLY A 111 22.43 -6.10 7.21
N ASN A 112 21.71 -7.11 7.70
CA ASN A 112 21.25 -8.22 6.88
C ASN A 112 20.08 -7.77 5.97
N GLN A 113 20.28 -7.87 4.65
CA GLN A 113 19.29 -7.46 3.66
C GLN A 113 17.98 -8.26 3.77
N ILE A 114 18.05 -9.56 4.07
CA ILE A 114 16.85 -10.40 4.22
C ILE A 114 16.03 -9.89 5.42
N VAL A 115 16.68 -9.65 6.55
CA VAL A 115 16.02 -9.10 7.74
C VAL A 115 15.43 -7.72 7.44
N ALA A 116 16.16 -6.85 6.75
CA ALA A 116 15.67 -5.51 6.38
C ALA A 116 14.41 -5.58 5.49
N LEU A 117 14.38 -6.51 4.54
CA LEU A 117 13.21 -6.76 3.68
C LEU A 117 12.03 -7.31 4.48
N SER A 118 12.27 -8.29 5.35
CA SER A 118 11.22 -8.88 6.20
C SER A 118 10.62 -7.84 7.13
N VAL A 119 11.45 -7.03 7.79
CA VAL A 119 10.98 -5.95 8.67
C VAL A 119 10.22 -4.88 7.89
N ALA A 120 10.69 -4.52 6.69
CA ALA A 120 9.98 -3.57 5.83
C ALA A 120 8.60 -4.08 5.38
N ALA A 121 8.50 -5.36 5.05
CA ALA A 121 7.22 -5.98 4.72
C ALA A 121 6.27 -5.97 5.93
N VAL A 122 6.75 -6.40 7.11
CA VAL A 122 5.95 -6.40 8.34
C VAL A 122 5.50 -4.99 8.70
N ALA A 123 6.41 -4.01 8.70
CA ALA A 123 6.08 -2.62 9.03
C ALA A 123 5.09 -1.99 8.04
N GLY A 124 5.27 -2.26 6.73
CA GLY A 124 4.32 -1.84 5.70
C GLY A 124 2.93 -2.43 5.92
N THR A 125 2.82 -3.72 6.21
CA THR A 125 1.53 -4.38 6.49
C THR A 125 0.90 -3.87 7.79
N LEU A 126 1.69 -3.65 8.84
CA LEU A 126 1.20 -3.07 10.10
C LEU A 126 0.63 -1.67 9.90
N THR A 127 1.22 -0.87 9.00
CA THR A 127 0.71 0.48 8.65
C THR A 127 -0.70 0.43 8.05
N ASN A 128 -1.09 -0.68 7.44
CA ASN A 128 -2.47 -0.86 6.94
C ASN A 128 -3.46 -1.22 8.07
N THR A 129 -2.95 -1.79 9.16
CA THR A 129 -3.75 -2.42 10.22
C THR A 129 -3.92 -1.52 11.45
N VAL A 130 -2.88 -0.74 11.79
CA VAL A 130 -2.80 0.18 12.93
C VAL A 130 -3.06 1.60 12.47
#